data_AF-A0A9J5WFI5-F1
#
_entry.id   AF-A0A9J5WFI5-F1
#
_cell.length_a   1.000
_cell.length_b   1.000
_cell.length_c   1.000
_cell.angle_alpha   90.00
_cell.angle_beta   90.00
_cell.angle_gamma   90.00
#
_symmetry.space_group_name_H-M   'P 1'
#
loop_
_entity.id
_entity.type
_entity.pdbx_description
1 polymer ?
#
loop_
_entity_poly.entity_id
_entity_poly.type
_entity_poly.pdbx_seq_one_letter_code
_entity_poly.pdbx_strand_id
1 'polypeptide(L)'
;MCKVYVDLIILDMLLLLRNVICWFFRYRQYGLWDRYTEIYPDVDLVFTIGLSNYQTDWFFAHLNRYFYNDDGNKTYAPTTWQVLFDLEDVDQSSNYTLQLAFASAHEAELQVRFNDPEIDAPHYSTGLIGKDNAIARHGIRGIYRLYTINVPGSLLGFGTNIMYLKQSRGDRPFRGLMYDYIRLEGPSDESD
;
A
#
# COMPACT_ATOMS: atom_id res chain seq x y z
N MET A 1 15.37 24.34 8.90
CA MET A 1 14.69 23.06 9.11
C MET A 1 14.33 22.49 7.75
N CYS A 2 14.89 21.34 7.39
CA CYS A 2 14.53 20.66 6.15
C CYS A 2 13.24 19.89 6.43
N LYS A 3 12.15 20.25 5.75
CA LYS A 3 10.89 19.52 5.91
C LYS A 3 11.08 18.11 5.33
N VAL A 4 10.97 17.11 6.19
CA VAL A 4 10.99 15.71 5.80
C VAL A 4 9.68 15.40 5.08
N TYR A 5 9.76 15.16 3.77
CA TYR A 5 8.63 14.72 2.96
C TYR A 5 8.96 13.35 2.37
N VAL A 6 8.17 12.35 2.73
CA VAL A 6 8.13 11.08 2.00
C VAL A 6 6.81 11.06 1.24
N ASP A 7 6.86 11.57 0.02
CA ASP A 7 5.71 11.63 -0.88
C ASP A 7 5.74 10.45 -1.85
N LEU A 8 4.86 9.47 -1.64
CA LEU A 8 4.50 8.51 -2.67
C LEU A 8 3.17 8.95 -3.28
N ILE A 9 3.27 9.90 -4.20
CA ILE A 9 2.16 10.36 -5.01
C ILE A 9 1.91 9.29 -6.10
N ILE A 10 0.88 8.47 -5.91
CA ILE A 10 0.33 7.59 -6.97
C ILE A 10 -0.75 8.36 -7.76
N LEU A 11 -0.78 9.71 -7.66
CA LEU A 11 -1.55 10.56 -8.57
C LEU A 11 -0.91 10.46 -9.96
N ASP A 12 -1.36 9.50 -10.74
CA ASP A 12 -2.35 9.79 -11.78
C ASP A 12 -2.53 8.49 -12.59
N MET A 13 -3.57 7.71 -12.27
CA MET A 13 -3.94 6.58 -13.13
C MET A 13 -4.34 7.04 -14.56
N LEU A 14 -4.52 8.34 -14.83
CA LEU A 14 -4.62 8.84 -16.21
C LEU A 14 -3.28 8.82 -16.97
N LEU A 15 -2.14 8.89 -16.29
CA LEU A 15 -0.80 8.78 -16.92
C LEU A 15 -0.31 7.34 -17.04
N LEU A 16 -0.76 6.44 -16.16
CA LEU A 16 -0.58 5.00 -16.37
C LEU A 16 -1.19 4.57 -17.71
N LEU A 17 -2.29 5.17 -18.14
CA LEU A 17 -2.88 4.91 -19.46
C LEU A 17 -2.03 5.37 -20.66
N ARG A 18 -0.98 6.19 -20.46
CA ARG A 18 -0.14 6.70 -21.56
C ARG A 18 1.17 5.95 -21.77
N ASN A 19 1.76 5.37 -20.74
CA ASN A 19 2.96 4.52 -20.88
C ASN A 19 2.64 3.02 -20.75
N VAL A 20 1.44 2.65 -20.29
CA VAL A 20 0.85 1.30 -20.40
C VAL A 20 0.06 1.18 -21.72
N ILE A 21 0.32 2.03 -22.73
CA ILE A 21 -0.33 1.94 -24.07
C ILE A 21 0.00 0.63 -24.80
N CYS A 22 1.07 -0.08 -24.43
CA CYS A 22 1.31 -1.43 -24.96
C CYS A 22 0.57 -2.55 -24.20
N TRP A 23 -0.07 -2.24 -23.08
CA TRP A 23 -0.90 -3.17 -22.28
C TRP A 23 -2.40 -2.87 -22.39
N PHE A 24 -2.77 -1.75 -23.03
CA PHE A 24 -4.13 -1.21 -23.01
C PHE A 24 -5.09 -1.70 -24.12
N PHE A 25 -4.70 -2.68 -24.95
CA PHE A 25 -5.61 -3.31 -25.91
C PHE A 25 -6.02 -4.72 -25.50
N ARG A 26 -6.56 -4.90 -24.28
CA ARG A 26 -7.44 -6.06 -24.02
C ARG A 26 -8.37 -5.88 -22.82
N TYR A 27 -9.46 -5.15 -23.03
CA TYR A 27 -10.58 -5.13 -22.09
C TYR A 27 -11.11 -6.57 -21.86
N ARG A 28 -11.41 -6.92 -20.59
CA ARG A 28 -11.92 -8.21 -20.07
C ARG A 28 -10.91 -9.36 -19.86
N GLN A 29 -9.78 -9.10 -19.19
CA GLN A 29 -9.03 -10.18 -18.54
C GLN A 29 -9.49 -10.39 -17.10
N TYR A 30 -10.55 -11.17 -16.90
CA TYR A 30 -10.87 -11.71 -15.58
C TYR A 30 -9.63 -12.41 -15.01
N GLY A 31 -9.28 -12.12 -13.74
CA GLY A 31 -8.12 -12.73 -13.09
C GLY A 31 -6.84 -11.88 -13.04
N LEU A 32 -6.87 -10.60 -13.42
CA LEU A 32 -5.68 -9.73 -13.24
C LEU A 32 -5.22 -9.65 -11.77
N TRP A 33 -6.15 -9.79 -10.83
CA TRP A 33 -5.81 -9.88 -9.41
C TRP A 33 -4.99 -11.13 -9.06
N ASP A 34 -5.17 -12.24 -9.78
CA ASP A 34 -4.39 -13.47 -9.57
C ASP A 34 -2.93 -13.26 -10.02
N ARG A 35 -2.68 -12.35 -10.96
CA ARG A 35 -1.33 -12.07 -11.45
C ARG A 35 -0.38 -11.52 -10.40
N TYR A 36 -0.89 -10.98 -9.29
CA TYR A 36 -0.04 -10.60 -8.17
C TYR A 36 0.81 -11.79 -7.71
N THR A 37 0.21 -12.98 -7.60
CA THR A 37 0.92 -14.21 -7.20
C THR A 37 1.91 -14.69 -8.26
N GLU A 38 1.63 -14.44 -9.54
CA GLU A 38 2.55 -14.81 -10.63
C GLU A 38 3.80 -13.93 -10.65
N ILE A 39 3.67 -12.66 -10.27
CA ILE A 39 4.76 -11.68 -10.25
C ILE A 39 5.53 -11.75 -8.93
N TYR A 40 4.83 -11.98 -7.83
CA TYR A 40 5.32 -12.04 -6.46
C TYR A 40 5.04 -13.43 -5.85
N PRO A 41 5.67 -14.50 -6.38
CA PRO A 41 5.38 -15.87 -5.92
C PRO A 41 5.89 -16.13 -4.50
N ASP A 42 7.07 -15.62 -4.18
CA ASP A 42 7.78 -15.95 -2.93
C ASP A 42 7.79 -14.77 -1.95
N VAL A 43 7.99 -13.56 -2.46
CA VAL A 43 8.14 -12.32 -1.68
C VAL A 43 7.15 -11.28 -2.16
N ASP A 44 6.59 -10.53 -1.20
CA ASP A 44 5.65 -9.44 -1.49
C ASP A 44 6.37 -8.19 -2.02
N LEU A 45 5.59 -7.22 -2.50
CA LEU A 45 6.06 -5.98 -3.07
C LEU A 45 6.94 -5.18 -2.10
N VAL A 46 8.13 -4.80 -2.58
CA VAL A 46 9.07 -3.92 -1.89
C VAL A 46 9.28 -2.68 -2.75
N PHE A 47 8.94 -1.51 -2.21
CA PHE A 47 9.04 -0.22 -2.88
C PHE A 47 10.03 0.67 -2.14
N THR A 48 11.09 1.12 -2.81
CA THR A 48 12.10 2.00 -2.21
C THR A 48 11.96 3.42 -2.74
N ILE A 49 11.66 4.37 -1.86
CA ILE A 49 11.51 5.78 -2.21
C ILE A 49 12.82 6.30 -2.81
N GLY A 50 12.74 6.99 -3.93
CA GLY A 50 13.89 7.52 -4.67
C GLY A 50 14.59 6.52 -5.60
N LEU A 51 14.32 5.21 -5.49
CA LEU A 51 14.89 4.18 -6.36
C LEU A 51 13.84 3.47 -7.23
N SER A 52 12.71 3.09 -6.65
CA SER A 52 11.62 2.40 -7.35
C SER A 52 10.77 3.36 -8.18
N ASN A 53 10.27 2.87 -9.31
CA ASN A 53 9.38 3.63 -10.19
C ASN A 53 7.91 3.23 -9.94
N TYR A 54 7.10 4.18 -9.47
CA TYR A 54 5.69 3.92 -9.18
C TYR A 54 4.87 3.44 -10.40
N GLN A 55 5.32 3.72 -11.63
CA GLN A 55 4.59 3.30 -12.84
C GLN A 55 4.75 1.80 -13.13
N THR A 56 5.82 1.18 -12.64
CA THR A 56 6.19 -0.22 -12.98
C THR A 56 6.30 -1.11 -11.75
N ASP A 57 6.74 -0.56 -10.64
CA ASP A 57 7.13 -1.31 -9.44
C ASP A 57 6.06 -1.25 -8.36
N TRP A 58 5.04 -0.41 -8.55
CA TRP A 58 3.85 -0.37 -7.70
C TRP A 58 2.71 -1.14 -8.37
N PHE A 59 2.29 -2.25 -7.76
CA PHE A 59 1.18 -3.03 -8.31
C PHE A 59 -0.14 -2.27 -8.12
N PHE A 60 -1.05 -2.36 -9.10
CA PHE A 60 -2.25 -1.50 -9.15
C PHE A 60 -3.21 -1.67 -7.95
N ALA A 61 -3.15 -2.81 -7.25
CA ALA A 61 -3.96 -3.10 -6.08
C ALA A 61 -3.19 -3.97 -5.08
N HIS A 62 -3.36 -3.70 -3.80
CA HIS A 62 -2.87 -4.55 -2.71
C HIS A 62 -3.80 -5.76 -2.57
N LEU A 63 -3.32 -6.91 -3.00
CA LEU A 63 -4.11 -8.13 -3.13
C LEU A 63 -3.46 -9.28 -2.40
N ASN A 64 -4.28 -10.25 -2.00
CA ASN A 64 -3.80 -11.50 -1.44
C ASN A 64 -3.04 -12.35 -2.46
N ARG A 65 -2.10 -13.16 -1.96
CA ARG A 65 -1.35 -14.15 -2.73
C ARG A 65 -2.08 -15.49 -2.70
N TYR A 66 -2.38 -16.08 -3.86
CA TYR A 66 -3.03 -17.39 -3.91
C TYR A 66 -2.03 -18.53 -3.79
N PHE A 67 -2.49 -19.67 -3.31
CA PHE A 67 -1.80 -20.95 -3.36
C PHE A 67 -2.84 -22.07 -3.48
N TYR A 68 -2.42 -23.26 -3.90
CA TYR A 68 -3.30 -24.42 -3.98
C TYR A 68 -3.26 -25.17 -2.66
N ASN A 69 -4.43 -25.46 -2.09
CA ASN A 69 -4.54 -26.34 -0.93
C ASN A 69 -4.46 -27.82 -1.35
N ASP A 70 -4.49 -28.73 -0.37
CA ASP A 70 -4.40 -30.17 -0.61
C ASP A 70 -5.54 -30.72 -1.48
N ASP A 71 -6.69 -30.04 -1.52
CA ASP A 71 -7.84 -30.38 -2.36
C ASP A 71 -7.72 -29.85 -3.81
N GLY A 72 -6.64 -29.15 -4.15
CA GLY A 72 -6.43 -28.53 -5.46
C GLY A 72 -7.22 -27.23 -5.68
N ASN A 73 -7.78 -26.64 -4.63
CA ASN A 73 -8.52 -25.37 -4.68
C ASN A 73 -7.60 -24.17 -4.34
N LYS A 74 -7.86 -23.03 -5.00
CA LYS A 74 -7.16 -21.77 -4.67
C LYS A 74 -7.60 -21.25 -3.30
N THR A 75 -6.62 -21.03 -2.43
CA THR A 75 -6.73 -20.33 -1.16
C THR A 75 -5.87 -19.07 -1.21
N TYR A 76 -6.17 -18.06 -0.39
CA TYR A 76 -5.56 -16.73 -0.48
C TYR A 76 -4.92 -16.32 0.85
N ALA A 77 -3.60 -16.17 0.85
CA ALA A 77 -2.84 -15.68 1.98
C ALA A 77 -2.79 -14.14 2.00
N PRO A 78 -2.89 -13.52 3.18
CA PRO A 78 -2.55 -12.11 3.41
C PRO A 78 -1.16 -11.74 2.86
N THR A 79 -0.99 -10.48 2.46
CA THR A 79 0.27 -9.96 1.93
C THR A 79 0.73 -8.74 2.71
N THR A 80 2.05 -8.52 2.75
CA THR A 80 2.66 -7.37 3.41
C THR A 80 3.60 -6.64 2.46
N TRP A 81 3.17 -5.48 2.00
CA TRP A 81 4.00 -4.59 1.19
C TRP A 81 4.95 -3.79 2.07
N GLN A 82 6.14 -3.51 1.55
CA GLN A 82 7.17 -2.74 2.24
C GLN A 82 7.43 -1.45 1.48
N VAL A 83 7.43 -0.32 2.19
CA VAL A 83 7.87 0.97 1.67
C VAL A 83 9.10 1.38 2.44
N LEU A 84 10.25 1.38 1.78
CA LEU A 84 11.54 1.79 2.33
C LEU A 84 11.77 3.25 2.02
N PHE A 85 12.21 4.01 3.02
CA PHE A 85 12.49 5.43 2.88
C PHE A 85 13.58 5.87 3.84
N ASP A 86 14.43 6.79 3.39
CA ASP A 86 15.52 7.31 4.19
C ASP A 86 15.13 8.64 4.85
N LEU A 87 15.50 8.81 6.11
CA LEU A 87 15.31 10.03 6.89
C LEU A 87 16.68 10.58 7.34
N GLU A 88 17.00 11.81 6.95
CA GLU A 88 18.24 12.49 7.36
C GLU A 88 18.16 13.09 8.76
N ASP A 89 16.94 13.37 9.26
CA ASP A 89 16.69 13.90 10.59
C ASP A 89 15.33 13.42 11.10
N VAL A 90 15.25 13.13 12.40
CA VAL A 90 14.03 12.66 13.05
C VAL A 90 13.88 13.31 14.41
N ASP A 91 12.82 14.09 14.58
CA ASP A 91 12.42 14.57 15.90
C ASP A 91 11.60 13.50 16.61
N GLN A 92 12.28 12.70 17.43
CA GLN A 92 11.69 11.62 18.21
C GLN A 92 10.64 12.07 19.24
N SER A 93 10.61 13.36 19.58
CA SER A 93 9.65 13.93 20.52
C SER A 93 8.37 14.43 19.85
N SER A 94 8.41 14.60 18.53
CA SER A 94 7.31 15.13 17.74
C SER A 94 6.43 14.04 17.13
N ASN A 95 5.35 14.49 16.51
CA ASN A 95 4.38 13.66 15.83
C ASN A 95 4.42 13.95 14.32
N TYR A 96 4.62 12.90 13.54
CA TYR A 96 4.56 12.92 12.08
C TYR A 96 3.13 12.60 11.63
N THR A 97 2.77 13.02 10.42
CA THR A 97 1.44 12.76 9.86
C THR A 97 1.53 11.84 8.65
N LEU A 98 0.95 10.64 8.76
CA LEU A 98 0.76 9.73 7.64
C LEU A 98 -0.65 9.92 7.05
N GLN A 99 -0.70 10.37 5.80
CA GLN A 99 -1.90 10.42 4.97
C GLN A 99 -1.98 9.16 4.11
N LEU A 100 -3.05 8.39 4.28
CA LEU A 100 -3.36 7.21 3.45
C LEU A 100 -4.67 7.43 2.71
N ALA A 101 -4.60 7.46 1.38
CA ALA A 101 -5.76 7.55 0.52
C ALA A 101 -5.95 6.26 -0.29
N PHE A 102 -7.17 5.75 -0.26
CA PHE A 102 -7.59 4.63 -1.09
C PHE A 102 -8.58 5.10 -2.15
N ALA A 103 -8.31 4.77 -3.40
CA ALA A 103 -9.26 4.89 -4.50
C ALA A 103 -10.38 3.85 -4.39
N SER A 104 -10.12 2.70 -3.74
CA SER A 104 -11.05 1.59 -3.60
C SER A 104 -10.62 0.61 -2.48
N ALA A 105 -11.56 -0.11 -1.90
CA ALA A 105 -11.32 -1.23 -0.98
C ALA A 105 -12.42 -2.30 -1.09
N HIS A 106 -12.02 -3.58 -1.08
CA HIS A 106 -12.95 -4.71 -1.07
C HIS A 106 -12.65 -5.69 0.06
N GLU A 107 -13.52 -5.74 1.08
CA GLU A 107 -13.42 -6.62 2.26
C GLU A 107 -11.99 -6.72 2.84
N ALA A 108 -11.29 -5.58 2.88
CA ALA A 108 -9.90 -5.50 3.27
C ALA A 108 -9.75 -4.86 4.66
N GLU A 109 -8.63 -5.11 5.30
CA GLU A 109 -8.17 -4.37 6.47
C GLU A 109 -6.69 -4.09 6.24
N LEU A 110 -6.30 -2.82 6.28
CA LEU A 110 -4.91 -2.43 6.24
C LEU A 110 -4.39 -2.27 7.67
N GLN A 111 -3.29 -2.95 7.96
CA GLN A 111 -2.49 -2.73 9.16
C GLN A 111 -1.17 -2.08 8.78
N VAL A 112 -0.78 -1.05 9.53
CA VAL A 112 0.47 -0.31 9.33
C VAL A 112 1.41 -0.58 10.50
N ARG A 113 2.65 -0.93 10.17
CA ARG A 113 3.76 -1.05 11.13
C ARG A 113 4.97 -0.26 10.62
N PHE A 114 5.85 0.12 11.53
CA PHE A 114 7.06 0.87 11.24
C PHE A 114 8.24 0.14 11.85
N ASN A 115 9.27 -0.13 11.05
CA ASN A 115 10.57 -0.72 11.38
C ASN A 115 10.56 -2.15 11.96
N ASP A 116 9.53 -2.54 12.71
CA ASP A 116 9.31 -3.90 13.22
C ASP A 116 8.02 -4.50 12.64
N PRO A 117 8.09 -5.51 11.75
CA PRO A 117 6.91 -6.18 11.21
C PRO A 117 6.28 -7.18 12.17
N GLU A 118 7.02 -7.65 13.18
CA GLU A 118 6.64 -8.76 14.06
C GLU A 118 5.94 -8.30 15.34
N ILE A 119 5.80 -6.98 15.55
CA ILE A 119 5.04 -6.47 16.69
C ILE A 119 3.57 -6.93 16.63
N ASP A 120 3.11 -7.52 17.74
CA ASP A 120 1.79 -8.13 17.86
C ASP A 120 0.67 -7.15 17.49
N ALA A 121 0.69 -5.96 18.12
CA ALA A 121 -0.27 -4.90 17.84
C ALA A 121 0.24 -4.00 16.71
N PRO A 122 -0.49 -3.85 15.59
CA PRO A 122 -0.11 -2.88 14.58
C PRO A 122 -0.19 -1.45 15.15
N HIS A 123 0.70 -0.57 14.70
CA HIS A 123 0.65 0.85 15.08
C HIS A 123 -0.65 1.52 14.60
N TYR A 124 -1.22 1.02 13.50
CA TYR A 124 -2.54 1.44 13.02
C TYR A 124 -3.27 0.30 12.32
N SER A 125 -4.60 0.25 12.47
CA SER A 125 -5.47 -0.60 11.65
C SER A 125 -6.68 0.20 11.18
N THR A 126 -7.07 0.03 9.91
CA THR A 126 -8.31 0.59 9.37
C THR A 126 -9.56 -0.12 9.88
N GLY A 127 -9.39 -1.31 10.50
CA GLY A 127 -10.45 -2.30 10.62
C GLY A 127 -10.96 -2.77 9.25
N LEU A 128 -12.07 -3.52 9.25
CA LEU A 128 -12.70 -3.97 8.01
C LEU A 128 -13.28 -2.80 7.21
N ILE A 129 -12.77 -2.60 6.01
CA ILE A 129 -13.19 -1.56 5.07
C ILE A 129 -13.55 -2.15 3.71
N GLY A 130 -14.31 -1.38 2.94
CA GLY A 130 -14.67 -1.72 1.56
C GLY A 130 -16.15 -2.03 1.35
N LYS A 131 -16.43 -3.00 0.45
CA LYS A 131 -17.71 -3.34 -0.21
C LYS A 131 -17.90 -2.73 -1.61
N ASP A 132 -16.85 -2.18 -2.20
CA ASP A 132 -16.86 -1.88 -3.64
C ASP A 132 -16.37 -3.06 -4.48
N ASN A 133 -16.68 -3.07 -5.76
CA ASN A 133 -16.25 -4.14 -6.67
C ASN A 133 -15.33 -3.58 -7.76
N ALA A 134 -14.58 -2.50 -7.49
CA ALA A 134 -13.75 -1.89 -8.53
C ALA A 134 -12.63 -2.85 -8.96
N ILE A 135 -11.93 -3.47 -8.01
CA ILE A 135 -10.87 -4.45 -8.26
C ILE A 135 -11.38 -5.60 -9.16
N ALA A 136 -12.47 -6.26 -8.76
CA ALA A 136 -13.05 -7.38 -9.51
C ALA A 136 -13.60 -6.99 -10.90
N ARG A 137 -13.90 -5.70 -11.12
CA ARG A 137 -14.41 -5.17 -12.40
C ARG A 137 -13.34 -4.44 -13.21
N HIS A 138 -12.08 -4.42 -12.76
CA HIS A 138 -11.02 -3.59 -13.36
C HIS A 138 -11.42 -2.10 -13.46
N GLY A 139 -12.17 -1.63 -12.46
CA GLY A 139 -12.50 -0.22 -12.32
C GLY A 139 -11.31 0.56 -11.79
N ILE A 140 -11.24 1.85 -12.13
CA ILE A 140 -10.16 2.74 -11.70
C ILE A 140 -10.41 3.36 -10.32
N ARG A 141 -11.65 3.36 -9.84
CA ARG A 141 -12.07 3.98 -8.58
C ARG A 141 -13.35 3.32 -8.06
N GLY A 142 -13.41 3.11 -6.76
CA GLY A 142 -14.60 2.73 -6.02
C GLY A 142 -14.97 3.82 -5.03
N ILE A 143 -15.12 3.44 -3.76
CA ILE A 143 -15.40 4.40 -2.69
C ILE A 143 -14.07 4.94 -2.18
N TYR A 144 -13.86 6.25 -2.37
CA TYR A 144 -12.68 6.94 -1.88
C TYR A 144 -12.67 7.02 -0.35
N ARG A 145 -11.50 6.78 0.25
CA ARG A 145 -11.29 6.87 1.70
C ARG A 145 -9.97 7.57 1.98
N LEU A 146 -9.95 8.48 2.94
CA LEU A 146 -8.75 9.17 3.41
C LEU A 146 -8.61 8.93 4.92
N TYR A 147 -7.39 8.58 5.33
CA TYR A 147 -7.02 8.39 6.73
C TYR A 147 -5.84 9.31 7.05
N THR A 148 -6.01 10.12 8.10
CA THR A 148 -4.94 10.91 8.71
C THR A 148 -4.50 10.18 9.97
N ILE A 149 -3.25 9.72 9.99
CA ILE A 149 -2.71 8.86 11.05
C ILE A 149 -1.57 9.61 11.73
N ASN A 150 -1.64 9.72 13.05
CA ASN A 150 -0.55 10.25 13.85
C ASN A 150 0.55 9.17 14.01
N VAL A 151 1.79 9.51 13.68
CA VAL A 151 2.95 8.63 13.78
C VAL A 151 3.95 9.25 14.76
N PRO A 152 4.09 8.71 15.98
CA PRO A 152 5.11 9.18 16.91
C PRO A 152 6.50 9.08 16.29
N GLY A 153 7.30 10.16 16.39
CA GLY A 153 8.68 10.18 15.87
C GLY A 153 9.57 9.11 16.50
N SER A 154 9.23 8.63 17.70
CA SER A 154 9.90 7.50 18.36
C SER A 154 9.79 6.17 17.61
N LEU A 155 8.87 6.04 16.64
CA LEU A 155 8.77 4.88 15.75
C LEU A 155 9.74 4.95 14.57
N LEU A 156 10.34 6.11 14.33
CA LEU A 156 11.22 6.41 13.21
C LEU A 156 12.67 6.58 13.68
N GLY A 157 13.62 6.29 12.80
CA GLY A 157 15.05 6.39 13.05
C GLY A 157 15.80 7.18 11.98
N PHE A 158 17.02 7.59 12.29
CA PHE A 158 17.95 8.14 11.29
C PHE A 158 18.35 7.06 10.28
N GLY A 159 18.41 7.41 9.00
CA GLY A 159 18.72 6.50 7.90
C GLY A 159 17.48 5.76 7.38
N THR A 160 17.67 4.51 6.99
CA THR A 160 16.61 3.72 6.34
C THR A 160 15.55 3.25 7.33
N ASN A 161 14.31 3.60 7.02
CA ASN A 161 13.11 3.15 7.71
C ASN A 161 12.26 2.28 6.77
N ILE A 162 11.45 1.42 7.36
CA ILE A 162 10.53 0.54 6.62
C ILE A 162 9.11 0.73 7.16
N MET A 163 8.18 1.09 6.29
CA MET A 163 6.75 1.05 6.56
C MET A 163 6.17 -0.24 5.98
N TYR A 164 5.64 -1.08 6.87
CA TYR A 164 4.97 -2.31 6.50
C TYR A 164 3.48 -2.07 6.38
N LEU A 165 2.94 -2.35 5.21
CA LEU A 165 1.54 -2.26 4.85
C LEU A 165 1.01 -3.68 4.71
N LYS A 166 0.25 -4.17 5.68
CA LYS A 166 -0.30 -5.53 5.65
C LYS A 166 -1.78 -5.51 5.36
N GLN A 167 -2.20 -6.08 4.23
CA GLN A 167 -3.59 -6.47 4.05
C GLN A 167 -3.80 -7.75 4.88
N SER A 168 -4.57 -7.69 5.96
CA SER A 168 -4.66 -8.79 6.94
C SER A 168 -5.79 -9.80 6.68
N ARG A 169 -6.58 -9.63 5.62
CA ARG A 169 -7.82 -10.37 5.36
C ARG A 169 -7.68 -11.26 4.12
N GLY A 170 -7.35 -12.53 4.38
CA GLY A 170 -7.18 -13.59 3.38
C GLY A 170 -8.47 -14.28 2.90
N ASP A 171 -8.31 -15.52 2.43
CA ASP A 171 -9.32 -16.55 2.14
C ASP A 171 -10.28 -16.34 0.98
N ARG A 172 -10.32 -15.14 0.38
CA ARG A 172 -11.15 -14.87 -0.78
C ARG A 172 -10.37 -14.15 -1.89
N PRO A 173 -10.76 -14.40 -3.16
CA PRO A 173 -10.19 -13.67 -4.29
C PRO A 173 -10.52 -12.17 -4.20
N PHE A 174 -9.70 -11.35 -4.85
CA PHE A 174 -9.87 -9.89 -5.04
C PHE A 174 -10.15 -9.05 -3.77
N ARG A 175 -9.99 -9.62 -2.58
CA ARG A 175 -9.91 -8.84 -1.34
C ARG A 175 -8.66 -8.00 -1.39
N GLY A 176 -8.83 -6.69 -1.20
CA GLY A 176 -7.72 -5.80 -1.43
C GLY A 176 -8.05 -4.32 -1.39
N LEU A 177 -7.01 -3.53 -1.67
CA LEU A 177 -7.02 -2.07 -1.60
C LEU A 177 -6.47 -1.52 -2.91
N MET A 178 -6.98 -0.38 -3.36
CA MET A 178 -6.36 0.40 -4.43
C MET A 178 -5.90 1.72 -3.81
N TYR A 179 -4.61 1.99 -3.85
CA TYR A 179 -4.03 3.23 -3.33
C TYR A 179 -4.26 4.39 -4.31
N ASP A 180 -4.51 5.56 -3.77
CA ASP A 180 -4.49 6.83 -4.51
C ASP A 180 -3.21 7.62 -4.20
N TYR A 181 -2.89 7.75 -2.91
CA TYR A 181 -1.57 8.22 -2.48
C TYR A 181 -1.24 7.79 -1.06
N ILE A 182 0.06 7.77 -0.76
CA ILE A 182 0.62 7.57 0.56
C ILE A 182 1.60 8.71 0.81
N ARG A 183 1.43 9.44 1.91
CA ARG A 183 2.30 10.57 2.22
C ARG A 183 2.61 10.61 3.71
N LEU A 184 3.89 10.65 4.04
CA LEU A 184 4.37 10.89 5.40
C LEU A 184 4.98 12.29 5.48
N GLU A 185 4.41 13.13 6.33
CA GLU A 185 4.80 14.52 6.53
C GLU A 185 5.49 14.67 7.89
N GLY A 186 6.58 15.44 7.91
CA GLY A 186 7.22 15.90 9.13
C GLY A 186 6.28 16.72 10.04
N PRO A 187 6.65 16.89 11.32
CA PRO A 187 5.92 17.77 12.23
C PRO A 187 5.83 19.19 11.65
N SER A 188 4.72 19.88 11.92
CA SER A 188 4.62 21.31 11.63
C SER A 188 5.56 22.07 12.56
N ASP A 189 6.41 22.93 12.00
CA ASP A 189 7.15 23.92 12.79
C ASP A 189 6.11 24.88 13.41
N GLU A 190 5.70 24.65 14.66
CA GLU A 190 4.99 25.68 15.43
C GLU A 190 6.02 26.72 15.86
N SER A 191 6.32 27.65 14.95
CA SER A 191 6.91 28.93 15.28
C SER A 191 5.86 30.02 15.05
N ASP A 192 5.02 30.24 16.06
CA ASP A 192 4.27 31.50 16.23
C ASP A 192 5.10 32.48 17.06
#